data_AF-Q11MI6-F1
#
_entry.id   AF-Q11MI6-F1
#
_cell.length_a   1.000
_cell.length_b   1.000
_cell.length_c   1.000
_cell.angle_alpha   90.00
_cell.angle_beta   90.00
_cell.angle_gamma   90.00
#
_symmetry.space_group_name_H-M   'P 1'
#
loop_
_entity.id
_entity.type
_entity.pdbx_description
1 polymer ?
#
loop_
_entity_poly.entity_id
_entity_poly.type
_entity_poly.pdbx_seq_one_letter_code
_entity_poly.pdbx_strand_id
1 'polypeptide(L)'
;MPNRAQRKRRPSPTNSLPSTRSSRARAVLDGVAVARPARPRSGTGAGSLIYDPDWDEDVRLEAWRATFARAADLPPVLAAAVLWDAWEGIAPLQHQSWLGPLFAECMLRQRRKTIAHLFSLNAGLRVVAHERRRHRDRTTRLLTFLDAVSEAAALGLKEHDRLTLARNRCCDVSRGGVVTQKLPWLIEYAVSRPLVSSAMIEKELKVTTRGR
;
A
#
# COMPACT_ATOMS: atom_id res chain seq x y z
N MET A 1 -12.34 15.27 -77.00
CA MET A 1 -11.16 14.44 -77.35
C MET A 1 -9.98 14.96 -76.53
N PRO A 2 -9.24 14.16 -75.73
CA PRO A 2 -9.36 12.75 -75.37
C PRO A 2 -9.44 12.49 -73.84
N ASN A 3 -9.42 11.20 -73.49
CA ASN A 3 -9.86 10.48 -72.29
C ASN A 3 -8.66 9.71 -71.66
N ARG A 4 -8.58 9.62 -70.32
CA ARG A 4 -7.92 8.59 -69.46
C ARG A 4 -7.58 9.22 -68.10
N ALA A 5 -7.71 8.61 -66.93
CA ALA A 5 -8.02 7.24 -66.55
C ALA A 5 -8.53 7.24 -65.10
N GLN A 6 -9.46 6.31 -64.85
CA GLN A 6 -9.97 5.95 -63.52
C GLN A 6 -8.85 5.44 -62.62
N ARG A 7 -8.74 5.97 -61.40
CA ARG A 7 -8.08 5.28 -60.27
C ARG A 7 -9.09 5.11 -59.14
N LYS A 8 -9.66 3.90 -59.11
CA LYS A 8 -10.49 3.36 -58.02
C LYS A 8 -9.74 3.48 -56.69
N ARG A 9 -10.24 4.28 -55.75
CA ARG A 9 -9.83 4.24 -54.35
C ARG A 9 -10.55 3.07 -53.67
N ARG A 10 -9.79 2.07 -53.22
CA ARG A 10 -10.27 0.97 -52.37
C ARG A 10 -10.71 1.53 -51.00
N PRO A 11 -11.80 1.06 -50.38
CA PRO A 11 -12.10 1.34 -48.99
C PRO A 11 -11.21 0.49 -48.07
N SER A 12 -10.56 1.12 -47.09
CA SER A 12 -9.81 0.45 -46.04
C SER A 12 -10.78 -0.17 -45.02
N PRO A 13 -10.56 -1.40 -44.54
CA PRO A 13 -11.45 -2.02 -43.57
C PRO A 13 -11.28 -1.38 -42.19
N THR A 14 -12.34 -0.75 -41.70
CA THR A 14 -12.53 -0.39 -40.29
C THR A 14 -12.62 -1.68 -39.46
N ASN A 15 -11.51 -2.06 -38.83
CA ASN A 15 -11.51 -3.13 -37.83
C ASN A 15 -11.67 -2.49 -36.44
N SER A 16 -12.92 -2.25 -36.04
CA SER A 16 -13.27 -1.81 -34.69
C SER A 16 -13.15 -2.97 -33.70
N LEU A 17 -11.99 -3.06 -33.04
CA LEU A 17 -11.80 -3.88 -31.85
C LEU A 17 -12.63 -3.30 -30.69
N PRO A 18 -13.50 -4.08 -30.03
CA PRO A 18 -14.24 -3.58 -28.87
C PRO A 18 -13.26 -3.27 -27.73
N SER A 19 -13.30 -2.03 -27.24
CA SER A 19 -12.45 -1.53 -26.15
C SER A 19 -12.85 -2.18 -24.82
N THR A 20 -12.34 -3.38 -24.58
CA THR A 20 -12.50 -4.16 -23.34
C THR A 20 -11.99 -3.46 -22.07
N ARG A 21 -11.31 -2.31 -22.20
CA ARG A 21 -10.98 -1.44 -21.07
C ARG A 21 -12.18 -0.66 -20.53
N SER A 22 -13.12 -0.23 -21.38
CA SER A 22 -14.24 0.62 -20.97
C SER A 22 -15.29 -0.16 -20.16
N SER A 23 -15.52 -1.43 -20.51
CA SER A 23 -16.47 -2.31 -19.84
C SER A 23 -16.01 -2.74 -18.44
N ARG A 24 -14.70 -2.98 -18.24
CA ARG A 24 -14.14 -3.30 -16.92
C ARG A 24 -14.21 -2.13 -15.94
N ALA A 25 -13.97 -0.91 -16.41
CA ALA A 25 -14.07 0.28 -15.58
C ALA A 25 -15.53 0.53 -15.12
N ARG A 26 -16.51 0.20 -15.97
CA ARG A 26 -17.94 0.31 -15.66
C ARG A 26 -18.40 -0.74 -14.64
N ALA A 27 -17.93 -1.98 -14.77
CA ALA A 27 -18.30 -3.08 -13.85
C ALA A 27 -17.82 -2.87 -12.40
N VAL A 28 -16.74 -2.13 -12.18
CA VAL A 28 -16.26 -1.78 -10.82
C VAL A 28 -17.15 -0.72 -10.16
N LEU A 29 -17.82 0.13 -10.95
CA LEU A 29 -18.72 1.18 -10.44
C LEU A 29 -20.11 0.64 -10.10
N ASP A 30 -20.58 -0.40 -10.79
CA ASP A 30 -21.93 -0.96 -10.64
C ASP A 30 -22.08 -1.99 -9.50
N GLY A 31 -21.02 -2.26 -8.73
CA GLY A 31 -21.11 -3.12 -7.52
C GLY A 31 -21.44 -4.59 -7.81
N VAL A 32 -21.41 -5.03 -9.06
CA VAL A 32 -21.57 -6.44 -9.42
C VAL A 32 -20.27 -7.17 -9.07
N ALA A 33 -20.36 -8.19 -8.23
CA ALA A 33 -19.25 -9.07 -7.91
C ALA A 33 -18.74 -9.74 -9.20
N VAL A 34 -17.69 -9.16 -9.79
CA VAL A 34 -16.95 -9.82 -10.86
C VAL A 34 -16.37 -11.08 -10.25
N ALA A 35 -16.89 -12.24 -10.66
CA ALA A 35 -16.36 -13.54 -10.28
C ALA A 35 -14.85 -13.50 -10.49
N ARG A 36 -14.10 -13.57 -9.39
CA ARG A 36 -12.64 -13.51 -9.41
C ARG A 36 -12.19 -14.72 -10.21
N PRO A 37 -11.60 -14.57 -11.42
CA PRO A 37 -11.03 -15.72 -12.10
C PRO A 37 -10.02 -16.35 -11.13
N ALA A 38 -10.09 -17.67 -10.98
CA ALA A 38 -9.18 -18.43 -10.13
C ALA A 38 -7.76 -17.91 -10.38
N ARG A 39 -7.14 -17.37 -9.33
CA ARG A 39 -5.84 -16.72 -9.43
C ARG A 39 -4.88 -17.75 -10.03
N PRO A 40 -4.33 -17.55 -11.25
CA PRO A 40 -3.21 -18.37 -11.65
C PRO A 40 -2.14 -18.14 -10.59
N ARG A 41 -1.60 -19.22 -10.01
CA ARG A 41 -0.42 -19.17 -9.14
C ARG A 41 0.56 -18.24 -9.84
N SER A 42 0.76 -17.06 -9.26
CA SER A 42 1.44 -15.95 -9.93
C SER A 42 2.94 -16.21 -9.86
N GLY A 43 3.40 -17.23 -10.61
CA GLY A 43 4.76 -17.26 -11.09
C GLY A 43 4.87 -16.20 -12.18
N THR A 44 6.01 -15.50 -12.18
CA THR A 44 6.46 -14.49 -13.16
C THR A 44 5.88 -13.08 -13.03
N GLY A 45 6.70 -12.21 -12.43
CA GLY A 45 6.42 -10.77 -12.34
C GLY A 45 7.41 -9.89 -11.57
N ALA A 46 8.61 -10.38 -11.20
CA ALA A 46 9.81 -9.57 -10.91
C ALA A 46 11.02 -10.51 -10.76
N GLY A 47 11.82 -10.66 -11.83
CA GLY A 47 12.99 -11.53 -11.89
C GLY A 47 12.63 -13.00 -12.04
N SER A 48 13.43 -13.75 -12.79
CA SER A 48 13.42 -15.20 -12.79
C SER A 48 13.87 -15.68 -11.41
N LEU A 49 12.92 -15.83 -10.49
CA LEU A 49 13.16 -16.39 -9.17
C LEU A 49 13.37 -17.89 -9.33
N ILE A 50 14.63 -18.27 -9.56
CA ILE A 50 15.05 -19.67 -9.46
C ILE A 50 14.84 -20.04 -7.99
N TYR A 51 13.79 -20.81 -7.73
CA TYR A 51 13.55 -21.41 -6.42
C TYR A 51 14.68 -22.40 -6.16
N ASP A 52 15.26 -22.35 -4.98
CA ASP A 52 16.26 -23.32 -4.55
C ASP A 52 15.49 -24.56 -4.09
N PRO A 53 15.58 -25.70 -4.81
CA PRO A 53 14.82 -26.90 -4.46
C PRO A 53 15.11 -27.42 -3.05
N ASP A 54 16.27 -27.08 -2.49
CA ASP A 54 16.69 -27.47 -1.14
C ASP A 54 16.16 -26.50 -0.06
N TRP A 55 15.39 -25.48 -0.46
CA TRP A 55 14.80 -24.51 0.45
C TRP A 55 13.52 -25.06 1.11
N ASP A 56 13.70 -25.66 2.29
CA ASP A 56 12.60 -26.11 3.14
C ASP A 56 11.93 -24.92 3.87
N GLU A 57 10.90 -24.34 3.26
CA GLU A 57 10.12 -23.24 3.86
C GLU A 57 9.37 -23.68 5.12
N ASP A 58 8.92 -24.93 5.20
CA ASP A 58 8.11 -25.40 6.32
C ASP A 58 8.93 -25.48 7.61
N VAL A 59 10.13 -26.06 7.54
CA VAL A 59 11.06 -26.14 8.67
C VAL A 59 11.53 -24.75 9.10
N ARG A 60 11.87 -23.88 8.14
CA ARG A 60 12.31 -22.51 8.44
C ARG A 60 11.18 -21.67 9.05
N LEU A 61 9.97 -21.78 8.51
CA LEU A 61 8.80 -21.09 9.04
C LEU A 61 8.46 -21.58 10.45
N GLU A 62 8.64 -22.87 10.73
CA GLU A 62 8.50 -23.42 12.08
C GLU A 62 9.56 -22.89 13.04
N ALA A 63 10.82 -22.81 12.62
CA ALA A 63 11.88 -22.20 13.41
C ALA A 63 11.59 -20.72 13.73
N TRP A 64 11.00 -19.99 12.78
CA TRP A 64 10.56 -18.61 13.01
C TRP A 64 9.37 -18.54 13.98
N ARG A 65 8.37 -19.42 13.85
CA ARG A 65 7.23 -19.52 14.80
C ARG A 65 7.68 -19.88 16.21
N ALA A 66 8.66 -20.76 16.37
CA ALA A 66 9.27 -21.04 17.67
C ALA A 66 9.93 -19.80 18.28
N THR A 67 10.55 -18.95 17.46
CA THR A 67 11.08 -17.66 17.92
C THR A 67 9.99 -16.67 18.32
N PHE A 68 8.87 -16.64 17.59
CA PHE A 68 7.68 -15.88 17.96
C PHE A 68 7.14 -16.29 19.34
N ALA A 69 7.01 -17.60 19.59
CA ALA A 69 6.56 -18.11 20.89
C ALA A 69 7.51 -17.70 22.03
N ARG A 70 8.83 -17.82 21.84
CA ARG A 70 9.84 -17.40 22.84
C ARG A 70 9.85 -15.90 23.11
N ALA A 71 9.40 -15.08 22.16
CA ALA A 71 9.35 -13.63 22.29
C ALA A 71 8.06 -13.11 22.96
N ALA A 72 7.13 -14.00 23.35
CA ALA A 72 5.83 -13.63 23.90
C ALA A 72 5.93 -12.75 25.17
N ASP A 73 6.85 -13.10 26.07
CA ASP A 73 7.03 -12.41 27.36
C ASP A 73 7.84 -11.11 27.26
N LEU A 74 8.48 -10.86 26.12
CA LEU A 74 9.24 -9.63 25.91
C LEU A 74 8.31 -8.42 25.75
N PRO A 75 8.76 -7.20 26.07
CA PRO A 75 8.05 -5.98 25.71
C PRO A 75 7.74 -5.93 24.19
N PRO A 76 6.58 -5.41 23.75
CA PRO A 76 6.16 -5.51 22.35
C PRO A 76 7.18 -5.00 21.32
N VAL A 77 7.87 -3.90 21.62
CA VAL A 77 8.87 -3.32 20.70
C VAL A 77 10.11 -4.21 20.61
N LEU A 78 10.54 -4.80 21.74
CA LEU A 78 11.67 -5.72 21.76
C LEU A 78 11.34 -7.05 21.08
N ALA A 79 10.13 -7.58 21.31
CA ALA A 79 9.63 -8.76 20.61
C ALA A 79 9.62 -8.54 19.08
N ALA A 80 9.12 -7.38 18.63
CA ALA A 80 9.13 -7.01 17.22
C ALA A 80 10.56 -6.94 16.64
N ALA A 81 11.52 -6.40 17.39
CA ALA A 81 12.93 -6.35 16.98
C ALA A 81 13.53 -7.76 16.81
N VAL A 82 13.29 -8.64 17.79
CA VAL A 82 13.75 -10.03 17.75
C VAL A 82 13.13 -10.79 16.57
N LEU A 83 11.85 -10.57 16.29
CA LEU A 83 11.16 -11.23 15.19
C LEU A 83 11.60 -10.74 13.82
N TRP A 84 11.86 -9.44 13.70
CA TRP A 84 12.41 -8.84 12.49
C TRP A 84 13.82 -9.39 12.21
N ASP A 85 14.70 -9.42 13.21
CA ASP A 85 16.04 -10.00 13.12
C ASP A 85 16.00 -11.50 12.76
N ALA A 86 15.09 -12.25 13.39
CA ALA A 86 14.89 -13.66 13.10
C ALA A 86 14.37 -13.89 11.66
N TRP A 87 13.52 -13.02 11.13
CA TRP A 87 13.05 -13.11 9.74
C TRP A 87 14.21 -12.98 8.76
N GLU A 88 15.14 -12.06 9.03
CA GLU A 88 16.32 -11.84 8.18
C GLU A 88 17.35 -12.97 8.27
N GLY A 89 17.50 -13.60 9.44
CA GLY A 89 18.44 -14.72 9.63
C GLY A 89 17.90 -16.07 9.17
N ILE A 90 16.65 -16.39 9.53
CA ILE A 90 16.01 -17.67 9.20
C ILE A 90 15.55 -17.68 7.74
N ALA A 91 15.14 -16.51 7.21
CA ALA A 91 14.54 -16.37 5.89
C ALA A 91 13.45 -17.43 5.65
N PRO A 92 12.31 -17.37 6.36
CA PRO A 92 11.32 -18.44 6.30
C PRO A 92 10.73 -18.66 4.90
N LEU A 93 10.78 -17.63 4.05
CA LEU A 93 10.27 -17.65 2.68
C LEU A 93 11.37 -17.13 1.74
N GLN A 94 11.71 -17.89 0.69
CA GLN A 94 12.94 -17.70 -0.07
C GLN A 94 13.07 -16.30 -0.73
N HIS A 95 11.93 -15.71 -1.11
CA HIS A 95 11.90 -14.44 -1.85
C HIS A 95 10.95 -13.41 -1.23
N GLN A 96 10.60 -13.59 0.05
CA GLN A 96 9.61 -12.74 0.72
C GLN A 96 10.18 -12.06 1.97
N SER A 97 11.42 -11.57 1.88
CA SER A 97 12.06 -10.79 2.96
C SER A 97 11.27 -9.53 3.35
N TRP A 98 10.54 -8.94 2.39
CA TRP A 98 9.68 -7.77 2.60
C TRP A 98 8.53 -8.00 3.60
N LEU A 99 8.17 -9.25 3.90
CA LEU A 99 7.13 -9.57 4.88
C LEU A 99 7.61 -9.39 6.33
N GLY A 100 8.92 -9.47 6.62
CA GLY A 100 9.45 -9.35 7.98
C GLY A 100 9.03 -8.06 8.70
N PRO A 101 9.25 -6.87 8.11
CA PRO A 101 8.77 -5.60 8.67
C PRO A 101 7.24 -5.56 8.86
N LEU A 102 6.46 -6.11 7.91
CA LEU A 102 4.99 -6.13 8.02
C LEU A 102 4.51 -7.02 9.16
N PHE A 103 5.14 -8.17 9.38
CA PHE A 103 4.84 -9.02 10.53
C PHE A 103 5.17 -8.33 11.86
N ALA A 104 6.30 -7.62 11.93
CA ALA A 104 6.65 -6.82 13.10
C ALA A 104 5.59 -5.73 13.38
N GLU A 105 5.14 -5.01 12.34
CA GLU A 105 4.07 -4.01 12.47
C GLU A 105 2.72 -4.63 12.90
N CYS A 106 2.35 -5.77 12.32
CA CYS A 106 1.15 -6.51 12.70
C CYS A 106 1.20 -6.97 14.16
N MET A 107 2.36 -7.45 14.63
CA MET A 107 2.56 -7.86 16.01
C MET A 107 2.40 -6.66 16.96
N LEU A 108 2.98 -5.51 16.64
CA LEU A 108 2.82 -4.28 17.44
C LEU A 108 1.36 -3.86 17.55
N ARG A 109 0.59 -3.98 16.45
CA ARG A 109 -0.85 -3.73 16.44
C ARG A 109 -1.63 -4.75 17.26
N GLN A 110 -1.31 -6.04 17.11
CA GLN A 110 -1.95 -7.13 17.86
C GLN A 110 -1.73 -6.96 19.37
N ARG A 111 -0.54 -6.55 19.78
CA ARG A 111 -0.19 -6.24 21.18
C ARG A 111 -0.57 -4.82 21.60
N ARG A 112 -1.47 -4.16 20.86
CA ARG A 112 -2.06 -2.84 21.18
C ARG A 112 -1.05 -1.70 21.31
N LYS A 113 0.19 -1.84 20.81
CA LYS A 113 1.18 -0.74 20.80
C LYS A 113 0.82 0.32 19.78
N THR A 114 0.23 -0.07 18.65
CA THR A 114 -0.38 0.82 17.66
C THR A 114 -1.82 0.41 17.42
N ILE A 115 -2.78 1.18 17.93
CA ILE A 115 -4.20 0.79 17.92
C ILE A 115 -4.91 1.32 16.67
N ALA A 116 -4.58 2.55 16.25
CA ALA A 116 -5.30 3.27 15.19
C ALA A 116 -4.77 3.01 13.78
N HIS A 117 -3.51 2.58 13.64
CA HIS A 117 -2.83 2.43 12.35
C HIS A 117 -1.80 1.30 12.39
N LEU A 118 -1.30 0.94 11.20
CA LEU A 118 -0.12 0.11 11.05
C LEU A 118 1.13 1.01 11.13
N PHE A 119 2.09 0.67 11.99
CA PHE A 119 3.15 1.57 12.48
C PHE A 119 4.07 2.20 11.42
N SER A 120 4.02 1.77 10.15
CA SER A 120 4.85 2.32 9.06
C SER A 120 6.36 2.24 9.33
N LEU A 121 6.81 1.11 9.87
CA LEU A 121 8.21 0.82 10.22
C LEU A 121 9.16 1.02 9.05
N ASN A 122 8.72 0.69 7.83
CA ASN A 122 9.51 0.90 6.62
C ASN A 122 9.91 2.36 6.39
N ALA A 123 9.14 3.34 6.87
CA ALA A 123 9.53 4.74 6.79
C ALA A 123 10.79 5.01 7.63
N GLY A 124 10.85 4.49 8.85
CA GLY A 124 12.04 4.58 9.71
C GLY A 124 13.22 3.75 9.22
N LEU A 125 12.97 2.52 8.73
CA LEU A 125 14.03 1.67 8.16
C LEU A 125 14.70 2.29 6.93
N ARG A 126 14.03 3.20 6.23
CA ARG A 126 14.62 3.96 5.11
C ARG A 126 15.55 5.08 5.56
N VAL A 127 15.37 5.61 6.76
CA VAL A 127 16.25 6.64 7.36
C VAL A 127 17.56 6.00 7.83
N VAL A 128 17.48 4.78 8.35
CA VAL A 128 18.65 4.11 8.91
C VAL A 128 19.52 3.47 7.83
N ALA A 129 20.84 3.68 7.94
CA ALA A 129 21.85 3.18 7.02
C ALA A 129 21.72 1.66 6.76
N HIS A 130 21.90 1.25 5.51
CA HIS A 130 21.72 -0.15 5.11
C HIS A 130 22.75 -1.06 5.79
N GLU A 131 23.98 -0.58 5.95
CA GLU A 131 25.10 -1.29 6.56
C GLU A 131 24.82 -1.64 8.02
N ARG A 132 24.18 -0.73 8.76
CA ARG A 132 23.77 -0.95 10.15
C ARG A 132 22.66 -2.02 10.25
N ARG A 133 21.74 -2.03 9.29
CA ARG A 133 20.63 -3.02 9.24
C ARG A 133 21.13 -4.43 8.94
N ARG A 134 22.21 -4.57 8.16
CA ARG A 134 22.82 -5.85 7.78
C ARG A 134 24.10 -6.17 8.55
N HIS A 135 24.32 -5.50 9.68
CA HIS A 135 25.52 -5.70 10.48
C HIS A 135 25.66 -7.15 10.96
N ARG A 136 26.88 -7.70 11.03
CA ARG A 136 27.11 -9.09 11.45
C ARG A 136 26.73 -9.33 12.91
N ASP A 137 27.07 -8.38 13.78
CA ASP A 137 26.64 -8.42 15.18
C ASP A 137 25.13 -8.18 15.31
N ARG A 138 24.50 -9.09 16.07
CA ARG A 138 23.06 -9.09 16.34
C ARG A 138 22.63 -7.90 17.19
N THR A 139 23.45 -7.51 18.18
CA THR A 139 23.13 -6.39 19.06
C THR A 139 23.01 -5.10 18.27
N THR A 140 23.97 -4.84 17.37
CA THR A 140 23.90 -3.71 16.44
C THR A 140 22.63 -3.73 15.58
N ARG A 141 22.21 -4.89 15.05
CA ARG A 141 20.97 -4.97 14.25
C ARG A 141 19.72 -4.68 15.07
N LEU A 142 19.65 -5.18 16.31
CA LEU A 142 18.53 -4.91 17.21
C LEU A 142 18.46 -3.44 17.62
N LEU A 143 19.60 -2.81 17.96
CA LEU A 143 19.65 -1.37 18.23
C LEU A 143 19.23 -0.55 17.02
N THR A 144 19.69 -0.95 15.82
CA THR A 144 19.32 -0.31 14.55
C THR A 144 17.82 -0.39 14.29
N PHE A 145 17.16 -1.50 14.67
CA PHE A 145 15.71 -1.62 14.60
C PHE A 145 15.01 -0.66 15.56
N LEU A 146 15.50 -0.53 16.80
CA LEU A 146 14.93 0.40 17.78
C LEU A 146 15.09 1.87 17.36
N ASP A 147 16.23 2.21 16.76
CA ASP A 147 16.46 3.52 16.11
C ASP A 147 15.41 3.73 15.00
N ALA A 148 15.23 2.74 14.12
CA ALA A 148 14.24 2.81 13.04
C ALA A 148 12.80 2.96 13.55
N VAL A 149 12.44 2.31 14.66
CA VAL A 149 11.13 2.48 15.31
C VAL A 149 10.98 3.93 15.79
N SER A 150 12.00 4.50 16.41
CA SER A 150 11.99 5.88 16.90
C SER A 150 11.84 6.88 15.76
N GLU A 151 12.59 6.69 14.67
CA GLU A 151 12.49 7.49 13.46
C GLU A 151 11.11 7.38 12.79
N ALA A 152 10.56 6.16 12.68
CA ALA A 152 9.22 5.94 12.13
C ALA A 152 8.14 6.68 12.94
N ALA A 153 8.23 6.66 14.27
CA ALA A 153 7.32 7.38 15.15
C ALA A 153 7.44 8.90 14.97
N ALA A 154 8.67 9.43 14.90
CA ALA A 154 8.91 10.86 14.70
C ALA A 154 8.38 11.35 13.33
N LEU A 155 8.63 10.58 12.26
CA LEU A 155 8.09 10.86 10.93
C LEU A 155 6.55 10.80 10.91
N GLY A 156 5.97 9.79 11.57
CA GLY A 156 4.51 9.64 11.69
C GLY A 156 3.86 10.82 12.41
N LEU A 157 4.47 11.30 13.50
CA LEU A 157 3.98 12.46 14.25
C LEU A 157 4.05 13.74 13.41
N LYS A 158 5.18 13.96 12.72
CA LYS A 158 5.36 15.12 11.83
C LYS A 158 4.34 15.13 10.69
N GLU A 159 4.07 13.99 10.08
CA GLU A 159 3.06 13.89 9.02
C GLU A 159 1.64 14.07 9.58
N HIS A 160 1.35 13.51 10.76
CA HIS A 160 0.08 13.73 11.44
C HIS A 160 -0.18 15.23 11.72
N ASP A 161 0.82 15.94 12.23
CA ASP A 161 0.71 17.39 12.50
C ASP A 161 0.51 18.17 11.21
N ARG A 162 1.25 17.82 10.15
CA ARG A 162 1.08 18.42 8.82
C ARG A 162 -0.34 18.23 8.29
N LEU A 163 -0.89 17.02 8.37
CA LEU A 163 -2.24 16.70 7.92
C LEU A 163 -3.30 17.39 8.77
N THR A 164 -3.10 17.48 10.08
CA THR A 164 -3.98 18.19 11.00
C THR A 164 -4.04 19.68 10.67
N LEU A 165 -2.89 20.32 10.44
CA LEU A 165 -2.82 21.73 10.03
C LEU A 165 -3.45 21.98 8.67
N ALA A 166 -3.27 21.07 7.71
CA ALA A 166 -3.91 21.16 6.40
C ALA A 166 -5.43 21.07 6.51
N ARG A 167 -5.94 20.09 7.28
CA ARG A 167 -7.38 19.93 7.56
C ARG A 167 -7.97 21.20 8.18
N ASN A 168 -7.34 21.73 9.23
CA ASN A 168 -7.83 22.93 9.92
C ASN A 168 -7.90 24.13 8.97
N ARG A 169 -6.85 24.37 8.18
CA ARG A 169 -6.84 25.45 7.18
C ARG A 169 -7.94 25.30 6.14
N CYS A 170 -8.18 24.10 5.62
CA CYS A 170 -9.28 23.86 4.68
C CYS A 170 -10.64 24.15 5.34
N CYS A 171 -10.85 23.71 6.58
CA CYS A 171 -12.08 23.98 7.33
C CYS A 171 -12.28 25.48 7.59
N ASP A 172 -11.22 26.23 7.94
CA ASP A 172 -11.32 27.66 8.21
C ASP A 172 -11.61 28.49 6.94
N VAL A 173 -10.94 28.19 5.82
CA VAL A 173 -11.24 28.81 4.52
C VAL A 173 -12.70 28.57 4.11
N SER A 174 -13.23 27.36 4.39
CA SER A 174 -14.61 27.03 4.06
C SER A 174 -15.65 27.77 4.91
N ARG A 175 -15.27 28.26 6.10
CA ARG A 175 -16.14 29.03 7.02
C ARG A 175 -16.12 30.54 6.72
N GLY A 176 -15.01 31.06 6.22
CA GLY A 176 -14.82 32.51 5.98
C GLY A 176 -15.22 33.03 4.59
N GLY A 177 -15.56 32.15 3.63
CA GLY A 177 -15.91 32.55 2.26
C GLY A 177 -17.40 32.39 1.91
N VAL A 178 -17.81 32.95 0.77
CA VAL A 178 -19.12 32.71 0.12
C VAL A 178 -19.13 31.30 -0.49
N VAL A 179 -18.94 30.28 0.35
CA VAL A 179 -18.79 28.91 -0.09
C VAL A 179 -19.99 28.08 0.35
N THR A 180 -20.49 27.28 -0.58
CA THR A 180 -21.66 26.41 -0.42
C THR A 180 -21.59 25.63 0.89
N GLN A 181 -22.70 25.58 1.63
CA GLN A 181 -22.85 24.93 2.96
C GLN A 181 -22.28 23.50 3.10
N LYS A 182 -21.97 22.83 1.98
CA LYS A 182 -21.47 21.44 1.91
C LYS A 182 -19.94 21.32 1.75
N LEU A 183 -19.19 22.41 1.60
CA LEU A 183 -17.72 22.33 1.44
C LEU A 183 -16.98 21.75 2.67
N PRO A 184 -17.31 22.11 3.92
CA PRO A 184 -16.67 21.49 5.09
C PRO A 184 -16.85 19.96 5.10
N TRP A 185 -18.03 19.48 4.72
CA TRP A 185 -18.34 18.05 4.61
C TRP A 185 -17.56 17.36 3.49
N LEU A 186 -17.30 18.05 2.37
CA LEU A 186 -16.44 17.54 1.31
C LEU A 186 -15.00 17.38 1.78
N ILE A 187 -14.49 18.35 2.54
CA ILE A 187 -13.13 18.30 3.09
C ILE A 187 -13.00 17.10 4.05
N GLU A 188 -13.94 16.93 4.97
CA GLU A 188 -13.94 15.77 5.89
C GLU A 188 -14.03 14.44 5.12
N TYR A 189 -14.85 14.39 4.07
CA TYR A 189 -14.96 13.20 3.22
C TYR A 189 -13.65 12.87 2.52
N ALA A 190 -12.99 13.87 1.92
CA ALA A 190 -11.71 13.70 1.25
C ALA A 190 -10.57 13.34 2.20
N VAL A 191 -10.56 13.88 3.41
CA VAL A 191 -9.57 13.51 4.45
C VAL A 191 -9.79 12.08 4.93
N SER A 192 -11.04 11.64 5.07
CA SER A 192 -11.36 10.26 5.47
C SER A 192 -11.02 9.22 4.39
N ARG A 193 -11.06 9.63 3.11
CA ARG A 193 -10.86 8.76 1.94
C ARG A 193 -9.97 9.50 0.94
N PRO A 194 -8.66 9.22 0.87
CA PRO A 194 -7.75 9.96 -0.01
C PRO A 194 -8.00 9.72 -1.51
N LEU A 195 -8.82 8.72 -1.86
CA LEU A 195 -9.25 8.45 -3.23
C LEU A 195 -10.75 8.76 -3.35
N VAL A 196 -11.06 9.91 -3.95
CA VAL A 196 -12.44 10.37 -4.16
C VAL A 196 -12.64 10.73 -5.63
N SER A 197 -13.74 10.24 -6.22
CA SER A 197 -14.20 10.68 -7.54
C SER A 197 -15.37 11.66 -7.42
N SER A 198 -15.66 12.42 -8.49
CA SER A 198 -16.83 13.30 -8.54
C SER A 198 -18.13 12.55 -8.25
N ALA A 199 -18.31 11.37 -8.85
CA ALA A 199 -19.48 10.52 -8.62
C ALA A 199 -19.65 10.08 -7.14
N MET A 200 -18.54 9.83 -6.43
CA MET A 200 -18.58 9.51 -4.99
C MET A 200 -19.03 10.71 -4.16
N ILE A 201 -18.58 11.91 -4.53
CA ILE A 201 -18.95 13.18 -3.87
C ILE A 201 -20.43 13.47 -4.06
N GLU A 202 -20.93 13.33 -5.29
CA GLU A 202 -22.34 13.55 -5.59
C GLU A 202 -23.24 12.63 -4.77
N LYS A 203 -22.87 11.35 -4.69
CA LYS A 203 -23.61 10.33 -3.93
C LYS A 203 -23.60 10.63 -2.43
N GLU A 204 -22.45 10.96 -1.86
CA GLU A 204 -22.30 11.19 -0.42
C GLU A 204 -22.95 12.51 0.01
N LEU A 205 -22.65 13.60 -0.71
CA LEU A 205 -23.07 14.95 -0.34
C LEU A 205 -24.40 15.36 -0.97
N LYS A 206 -25.03 14.51 -1.79
CA LYS A 206 -26.28 14.79 -2.52
C LYS A 206 -26.19 16.12 -3.27
N VAL A 207 -25.12 16.29 -4.03
CA VAL A 207 -24.88 17.48 -4.87
C VAL A 207 -24.87 17.00 -6.31
N THR A 208 -25.44 17.77 -7.22
CA THR A 208 -25.31 17.51 -8.65
C THR A 208 -24.09 18.25 -9.17
N THR A 209 -23.19 17.56 -9.88
CA THR A 209 -22.09 18.23 -10.60
C THR A 209 -22.74 19.12 -11.66
N ARG A 210 -22.71 20.43 -11.46
CA ARG A 210 -22.94 21.35 -12.58
C ARG A 210 -21.72 21.21 -13.50
N GLY A 211 -21.86 20.37 -14.52
CA GLY A 211 -20.97 20.39 -15.67
C GLY A 211 -20.98 21.80 -16.27
N ARG A 212 -19.80 22.37 -16.43
CA ARG A 212 -19.60 23.39 -17.46
C ARG A 212 -19.31 22.66 -18.77
#